data_AF-A0A929ENY3-F1
#
_entry.id   AF-A0A929ENY3-F1
#
_cell.length_a   1.000
_cell.length_b   1.000
_cell.length_c   1.000
_cell.angle_alpha   90.00
_cell.angle_beta   90.00
_cell.angle_gamma   90.00
#
_symmetry.space_group_name_H-M   'P 1'
#
loop_
_entity.id
_entity.type
_entity.pdbx_description
1 polymer ?
#
loop_
_entity_poly.entity_id
_entity_poly.type
_entity_poly.pdbx_seq_one_letter_code
_entity_poly.pdbx_strand_id
1 'polypeptide(L)'
;MSSEHLKREDKAPSKGRYLNMGNGPSFHPIDIGHEEYIGLVEPDTAFWSLVKRGKLADTLSDGKLLKAFKKKAKSFNKEMELLRFGLTPSAVYFNPTEKCNLDCPYCYIPQDMRREGKHMSAKHISKALSQLKEYFKRTMKGKALPQIIFHGAEPLLNREA
;
A
#
# COMPACT_ATOMS: atom_id res chain seq x y z
N MET A 1 51.37 -24.47 -4.92
CA MET A 1 51.79 -23.10 -4.61
C MET A 1 50.60 -22.19 -4.82
N SER A 2 50.37 -21.31 -3.84
CA SER A 2 49.15 -20.56 -3.54
C SER A 2 48.55 -19.78 -4.73
N SER A 3 47.27 -19.99 -5.03
CA SER A 3 46.47 -18.97 -5.74
C SER A 3 45.70 -18.16 -4.69
N GLU A 4 46.24 -17.00 -4.33
CA GLU A 4 45.52 -16.01 -3.54
C GLU A 4 44.33 -15.48 -4.36
N HIS A 5 43.14 -15.96 -4.06
CA HIS A 5 41.91 -15.31 -4.49
C HIS A 5 41.74 -14.01 -3.71
N LEU A 6 42.12 -12.90 -4.35
CA LEU A 6 41.71 -11.54 -3.96
C LEU A 6 40.18 -11.50 -3.90
N LYS A 7 39.63 -11.57 -2.67
CA LYS A 7 38.24 -11.22 -2.39
C LYS A 7 38.05 -9.74 -2.74
N ARG A 8 37.43 -9.47 -3.89
CA ARG A 8 36.84 -8.15 -4.17
C ARG A 8 35.70 -7.96 -3.17
N GLU A 9 35.94 -7.14 -2.15
CA GLU A 9 34.85 -6.55 -1.38
C GLU A 9 34.15 -5.53 -2.28
N ASP A 10 32.97 -5.88 -2.81
CA ASP A 10 32.05 -4.92 -3.45
C ASP A 10 31.54 -3.93 -2.39
N LYS A 11 32.38 -2.95 -2.06
CA LYS A 11 31.96 -1.76 -1.29
C LYS A 11 31.37 -0.77 -2.28
N ALA A 12 30.08 -0.89 -2.52
CA ALA A 12 29.33 0.16 -3.21
C ALA A 12 29.57 1.52 -2.52
N PRO A 13 29.65 2.63 -3.27
CA PRO A 13 30.50 3.79 -2.93
C PRO A 13 30.00 4.61 -1.74
N SER A 14 28.77 4.38 -1.29
CA SER A 14 28.21 5.08 -0.14
C SER A 14 27.69 4.05 0.87
N LYS A 15 28.13 4.16 2.12
CA LYS A 15 27.52 3.46 3.27
C LYS A 15 26.13 4.05 3.61
N GLY A 16 25.32 4.37 2.60
CA GLY A 16 24.10 5.16 2.72
C GLY A 16 24.30 6.52 3.37
N ARG A 17 25.49 7.12 3.19
CA ARG A 17 25.91 8.36 3.85
C ARG A 17 25.33 9.62 3.19
N TYR A 18 24.95 9.52 1.92
CA TYR A 18 24.44 10.60 1.09
C TYR A 18 23.03 10.26 0.58
N LEU A 19 22.20 11.28 0.41
CA LEU A 19 20.86 11.17 -0.16
C LEU A 19 20.96 10.81 -1.64
N ASN A 20 20.05 9.96 -2.13
CA ASN A 20 19.86 9.69 -3.56
C ASN A 20 21.10 9.14 -4.31
N MET A 21 22.03 8.46 -3.60
CA MET A 21 23.28 7.90 -4.17
C MET A 21 23.33 6.36 -4.12
N GLY A 22 22.19 5.72 -4.33
CA GLY A 22 22.06 4.26 -4.59
C GLY A 22 21.97 3.36 -3.36
N ASN A 23 22.66 3.67 -2.25
CA ASN A 23 22.60 2.87 -1.00
C ASN A 23 22.07 3.65 0.21
N GLY A 24 21.74 4.93 0.02
CA GLY A 24 21.16 5.80 1.03
C GLY A 24 19.68 6.00 0.80
N PRO A 25 18.97 6.64 1.74
CA PRO A 25 17.55 6.95 1.58
C PRO A 25 17.33 7.76 0.30
N SER A 26 16.27 7.43 -0.42
CA SER A 26 15.92 8.09 -1.67
C SER A 26 14.78 9.08 -1.45
N PHE A 27 15.10 10.35 -1.26
CA PHE A 27 14.13 11.41 -1.07
C PHE A 27 13.75 12.04 -2.40
N HIS A 28 12.47 11.97 -2.72
CA HIS A 28 11.87 12.48 -3.94
C HIS A 28 10.98 13.69 -3.61
N PRO A 29 11.29 14.88 -4.16
CA PRO A 29 10.36 15.99 -4.12
C PRO A 29 9.17 15.72 -5.05
N ILE A 30 7.96 15.95 -4.57
CA ILE A 30 6.71 15.81 -5.33
C ILE A 30 5.95 17.12 -5.24
N ASP A 31 5.57 17.68 -6.38
CA ASP A 31 4.68 18.83 -6.40
C ASP A 31 3.27 18.39 -5.99
N ILE A 32 2.75 19.02 -4.94
CA ILE A 32 1.43 18.74 -4.36
C ILE A 32 0.40 19.84 -4.70
N GLY A 33 0.75 20.78 -5.58
CA GLY A 33 -0.11 21.90 -5.96
C GLY A 33 -0.26 23.00 -4.91
N HIS A 34 0.52 22.95 -3.82
CA HIS A 34 0.49 23.96 -2.75
C HIS A 34 1.45 25.11 -3.06
N GLU A 35 1.04 26.36 -2.82
CA GLU A 35 1.85 27.56 -3.14
C GLU A 35 3.19 27.58 -2.39
N GLU A 36 3.18 27.37 -1.07
CA GLU A 36 4.40 27.48 -0.25
C GLU A 36 5.19 26.17 -0.04
N TYR A 37 4.54 25.01 -0.17
CA TYR A 37 5.10 23.72 0.23
C TYR A 37 5.26 22.77 -0.95
N ILE A 38 6.29 21.93 -0.86
CA ILE A 38 6.51 20.75 -1.70
C ILE A 38 6.50 19.51 -0.81
N GLY A 39 5.95 18.41 -1.32
CA GLY A 39 6.05 17.10 -0.66
C GLY A 39 7.45 16.54 -0.82
N LEU A 40 8.00 15.93 0.22
CA LEU A 40 9.25 15.20 0.16
C LEU A 40 9.02 13.77 0.66
N VAL A 41 9.27 12.77 -0.18
CA VAL A 41 8.90 11.37 0.09
C VAL A 41 10.10 10.44 0.00
N GLU A 42 10.22 9.52 0.95
CA GLU A 42 11.06 8.32 0.87
C GLU A 42 10.12 7.11 0.71
N PRO A 43 10.02 6.54 -0.50
CA PRO A 43 8.93 5.63 -0.85
C PRO A 43 9.07 4.24 -0.22
N ASP A 44 10.30 3.78 0.02
CA ASP A 44 10.54 2.44 0.55
C ASP A 44 10.05 2.34 1.99
N THR A 45 10.29 3.40 2.78
CA THR A 45 9.84 3.48 4.18
C THR A 45 8.50 4.21 4.35
N ALA A 46 7.84 4.63 3.26
CA ALA A 46 6.67 5.50 3.27
C ALA A 46 6.80 6.78 4.13
N PHE A 47 8.04 7.27 4.29
CA PHE A 47 8.26 8.53 5.00
C PHE A 47 7.85 9.68 4.09
N TRP A 48 7.19 10.69 4.66
CA TRP A 48 6.91 11.92 3.94
C TRP A 48 6.98 13.14 4.85
N SER A 49 7.23 14.31 4.27
CA SER A 49 7.21 15.59 4.96
C SER A 49 6.84 16.73 4.01
N LEU A 50 6.38 17.85 4.57
CA LEU A 50 6.20 19.09 3.83
C LEU A 50 7.43 19.98 4.03
N VAL A 51 8.01 20.43 2.92
CA VAL A 51 9.17 21.32 2.92
C VAL A 51 8.78 22.62 2.23
N LYS A 52 9.18 23.77 2.78
CA LYS A 52 8.97 25.05 2.10
C LYS A 52 9.76 25.03 0.78
N ARG A 53 9.15 25.47 -0.33
CA ARG A 53 9.76 25.40 -1.68
C ARG A 53 11.16 26.02 -1.72
N GLY A 54 11.33 27.22 -1.15
CA GLY A 54 12.63 27.92 -1.06
C GLY A 54 13.65 27.31 -0.09
N LYS A 55 13.32 26.21 0.60
CA LYS A 55 14.17 25.54 1.60
C LYS A 55 14.48 24.09 1.28
N LEU A 56 14.10 23.60 0.10
CA LEU A 56 14.33 22.21 -0.30
C LEU A 56 15.83 21.86 -0.32
N ALA A 57 16.66 22.69 -0.98
CA ALA A 57 18.10 22.46 -1.06
C ALA A 57 18.78 22.47 0.32
N ASP A 58 18.43 23.44 1.17
CA ASP A 58 18.92 23.54 2.55
C ASP A 58 18.56 22.27 3.35
N THR A 59 17.31 21.82 3.23
CA THR A 59 16.77 20.66 3.95
C THR A 59 17.47 19.35 3.55
N LEU A 60 17.84 19.20 2.27
CA LEU A 60 18.57 18.03 1.79
C LEU A 60 20.07 18.11 2.11
N SER A 61 20.66 19.29 2.20
CA SER A 61 22.12 19.46 2.38
C SER A 61 22.58 19.57 3.84
N ASP A 62 21.76 20.09 4.76
CA ASP A 62 22.17 20.34 6.15
C ASP A 62 22.35 19.07 7.01
N GLY A 63 21.92 17.92 6.48
CA GLY A 63 22.02 16.60 7.11
C GLY A 63 21.15 16.40 8.36
N LYS A 64 20.38 17.39 8.82
CA LYS A 64 19.47 17.27 9.96
C LYS A 64 18.35 16.30 9.64
N LEU A 65 17.72 16.45 8.46
CA LEU A 65 16.70 15.53 7.98
C LEU A 65 17.24 14.10 7.90
N LEU A 66 18.40 13.91 7.28
CA LEU A 66 19.02 12.58 7.14
C LEU A 66 19.32 11.94 8.49
N LYS A 67 19.83 12.70 9.47
CA LYS A 67 20.09 12.21 10.83
C LYS A 67 18.79 11.83 11.54
N ALA A 68 17.75 12.66 11.43
CA ALA A 68 16.44 12.39 12.04
C ALA A 68 15.79 11.15 11.42
N PHE A 69 15.80 11.05 10.08
CA PHE A 69 15.31 9.91 9.34
C PHE A 69 16.02 8.62 9.74
N LYS A 70 17.36 8.60 9.75
CA LYS A 70 18.15 7.40 10.12
C LYS A 70 17.82 6.84 11.50
N LYS A 71 17.45 7.70 12.46
CA LYS A 71 17.03 7.26 13.80
C LYS A 71 15.73 6.45 13.79
N LYS A 72 14.87 6.64 12.79
CA LYS A 72 13.54 6.01 12.69
C LYS A 72 13.38 5.06 11.50
N ALA A 73 14.26 5.12 10.51
CA ALA A 73 14.21 4.35 9.27
C ALA A 73 14.01 2.84 9.51
N LYS A 74 14.67 2.26 10.53
CA LYS A 74 14.49 0.85 10.87
C LYS A 74 13.07 0.53 11.38
N SER A 75 12.44 1.44 12.13
CA SER A 75 11.05 1.29 12.57
C SER A 75 10.10 1.37 11.38
N PHE A 76 10.28 2.40 10.53
CA PHE A 76 9.46 2.58 9.34
C PHE A 76 9.53 1.37 8.41
N ASN A 77 10.74 0.83 8.17
CA ASN A 77 10.90 -0.39 7.40
C ASN A 77 10.19 -1.58 8.03
N LYS A 78 10.30 -1.77 9.34
CA LYS A 78 9.60 -2.86 10.05
C LYS A 78 8.09 -2.72 9.92
N GLU A 79 7.56 -1.51 10.01
CA GLU A 79 6.13 -1.22 9.85
C GLU A 79 5.69 -1.48 8.40
N MET A 80 6.47 -1.04 7.41
CA MET A 80 6.17 -1.30 6.00
C MET A 80 6.21 -2.78 5.65
N GLU A 81 7.18 -3.53 6.15
CA GLU A 81 7.22 -5.00 6.01
C GLU A 81 6.00 -5.67 6.63
N LEU A 82 5.59 -5.24 7.82
CA LEU A 82 4.39 -5.75 8.48
C LEU A 82 3.13 -5.45 7.66
N LEU A 83 2.97 -4.22 7.17
CA LEU A 83 1.82 -3.81 6.36
C LEU A 83 1.77 -4.54 5.02
N ARG A 84 2.91 -4.72 4.35
CA ARG A 84 2.99 -5.36 3.03
C ARG A 84 2.84 -6.88 3.10
N PHE A 85 3.45 -7.52 4.10
CA PHE A 85 3.64 -8.98 4.10
C PHE A 85 3.20 -9.67 5.39
N GLY A 86 3.04 -8.95 6.49
CA GLY A 86 2.71 -9.53 7.79
C GLY A 86 1.23 -9.53 8.14
N LEU A 87 0.40 -8.77 7.42
CA LEU A 87 -1.05 -8.78 7.61
C LEU A 87 -1.66 -10.05 7.01
N THR A 88 -2.50 -10.72 7.80
CA THR A 88 -3.32 -11.83 7.31
C THR A 88 -4.71 -11.30 6.95
N PRO A 89 -5.13 -11.34 5.67
CA PRO A 89 -6.48 -11.00 5.27
C PRO A 89 -7.54 -11.76 6.09
N SER A 90 -8.35 -11.01 6.83
CA SER A 90 -9.38 -11.53 7.74
C SER A 90 -10.79 -11.09 7.39
N ALA A 91 -10.93 -10.11 6.48
CA ALA A 91 -12.21 -9.60 6.01
C ALA A 91 -12.18 -9.43 4.49
N VAL A 92 -13.33 -9.67 3.84
CA VAL A 92 -13.49 -9.49 2.39
C VAL A 92 -14.78 -8.72 2.13
N TYR A 93 -14.66 -7.61 1.39
CA TYR A 93 -15.79 -6.97 0.75
C TYR A 93 -16.17 -7.78 -0.49
N PHE A 94 -17.41 -8.27 -0.51
CA PHE A 94 -17.94 -9.14 -1.55
C PHE A 94 -19.01 -8.39 -2.32
N ASN A 95 -18.82 -8.16 -3.62
CA ASN A 95 -19.76 -7.41 -4.44
C ASN A 95 -20.57 -8.39 -5.30
N PRO A 96 -21.79 -8.79 -4.90
CA PRO A 96 -22.57 -9.78 -5.65
C PRO A 96 -23.26 -9.15 -6.87
N THR A 97 -23.24 -7.83 -7.00
CA THR A 97 -23.92 -7.06 -8.03
C THR A 97 -23.21 -5.75 -8.29
N GLU A 98 -23.22 -5.33 -9.55
CA GLU A 98 -22.79 -4.00 -9.97
C GLU A 98 -23.95 -2.98 -9.89
N LYS A 99 -25.20 -3.46 -9.80
CA LYS A 99 -26.41 -2.63 -9.82
C LYS A 99 -26.70 -1.98 -8.47
N CYS A 100 -27.17 -0.73 -8.49
CA CYS A 100 -27.65 0.03 -7.34
C CYS A 100 -29.01 0.67 -7.67
N ASN A 101 -29.91 0.73 -6.69
CA ASN A 101 -31.21 1.40 -6.80
C ASN A 101 -31.16 2.88 -6.40
N LEU A 102 -29.98 3.42 -6.07
CA LEU A 102 -29.74 4.83 -5.74
C LEU A 102 -28.83 5.52 -6.75
N ASP A 103 -28.92 6.85 -6.81
CA ASP A 103 -28.14 7.71 -7.70
C ASP A 103 -27.38 8.81 -6.94
N CYS A 104 -26.64 8.42 -5.90
CA CYS A 104 -25.92 9.34 -5.03
C CYS A 104 -24.85 10.15 -5.81
N PRO A 105 -24.83 11.50 -5.71
CA PRO A 105 -23.92 12.34 -6.49
C PRO A 105 -22.45 12.20 -6.11
N TYR A 106 -22.17 11.60 -4.94
CA TYR A 106 -20.82 11.33 -4.43
C TYR A 106 -20.36 9.89 -4.68
N CYS A 107 -21.14 9.06 -5.38
CA CYS A 107 -20.78 7.67 -5.62
C CYS A 107 -19.62 7.56 -6.61
N TYR A 108 -18.56 6.85 -6.21
CA TYR A 108 -17.40 6.61 -7.09
C TYR A 108 -17.69 5.56 -8.18
N ILE A 109 -18.76 4.77 -8.03
CA ILE A 109 -19.14 3.75 -9.02
C ILE A 109 -19.86 4.47 -10.18
N PRO A 110 -19.42 4.28 -11.44
CA PRO A 110 -20.02 4.93 -12.60
C PRO A 110 -21.53 4.70 -12.69
N GLN A 111 -22.26 5.74 -13.10
CA GLN A 111 -23.73 5.71 -13.15
C GLN A 111 -24.26 4.59 -14.06
N ASP A 112 -23.67 4.42 -15.24
CA ASP A 112 -24.08 3.38 -16.20
C ASP A 112 -23.90 1.97 -15.61
N MET A 113 -22.82 1.74 -14.86
CA MET A 113 -22.58 0.47 -14.17
C MET A 113 -23.60 0.22 -13.06
N ARG A 114 -23.98 1.26 -12.31
CA ARG A 114 -25.01 1.16 -11.27
C ARG A 114 -26.40 0.84 -11.83
N ARG A 115 -26.71 1.29 -13.06
CA ARG A 115 -28.01 1.08 -13.70
C ARG A 115 -28.08 -0.22 -14.49
N GLU A 116 -27.07 -0.48 -15.31
CA GLU A 116 -27.07 -1.55 -16.33
C GLU A 116 -26.05 -2.67 -16.04
N GLY A 117 -25.41 -2.62 -14.88
CA GLY A 117 -24.45 -3.63 -14.44
C GLY A 117 -25.05 -5.02 -14.27
N LYS A 118 -24.17 -5.98 -13.99
CA LYS A 118 -24.51 -7.41 -13.93
C LYS A 118 -24.64 -7.89 -12.49
N HIS A 119 -25.48 -8.91 -12.33
CA HIS A 119 -25.52 -9.74 -11.13
C HIS A 119 -24.56 -10.92 -11.28
N MET A 120 -23.87 -11.25 -10.19
CA MET A 120 -23.15 -12.51 -10.10
C MET A 120 -24.17 -13.65 -9.97
N SER A 121 -23.98 -14.74 -10.70
CA SER A 121 -24.86 -15.90 -10.56
C SER A 121 -24.61 -16.66 -9.26
N ALA A 122 -25.63 -17.33 -8.72
CA ALA A 122 -25.53 -18.15 -7.51
C ALA A 122 -24.36 -19.15 -7.55
N LYS A 123 -24.14 -19.78 -8.71
CA LYS A 123 -23.00 -20.70 -8.93
C LYS A 123 -21.65 -20.01 -8.73
N HIS A 124 -21.50 -18.77 -9.22
CA HIS A 124 -20.27 -18.01 -9.06
C HIS A 124 -20.09 -17.54 -7.61
N ILE A 125 -21.16 -17.08 -6.96
CA ILE A 125 -21.13 -16.69 -5.55
C ILE A 125 -20.71 -17.88 -4.69
N SER A 126 -21.39 -19.01 -4.83
CA SER A 126 -21.07 -20.24 -4.09
C SER A 126 -19.62 -20.69 -4.30
N LYS A 127 -19.12 -20.63 -5.54
CA LYS A 127 -17.71 -20.94 -5.85
C LYS A 127 -16.74 -19.98 -5.12
N ALA A 128 -16.98 -18.68 -5.20
CA ALA A 128 -16.13 -17.68 -4.56
C ALA A 128 -16.15 -17.80 -3.03
N LEU A 129 -17.33 -17.96 -2.42
CA LEU A 129 -17.47 -18.18 -0.97
C LEU A 129 -16.78 -19.47 -0.51
N SER A 130 -16.79 -20.52 -1.33
CA SER A 130 -16.09 -21.78 -1.04
C SER A 130 -14.57 -21.58 -1.02
N GLN A 131 -14.02 -20.83 -1.98
CA GLN A 131 -12.60 -20.46 -2.00
C GLN A 131 -12.21 -19.62 -0.79
N LEU A 132 -13.04 -18.65 -0.39
CA LEU A 132 -12.82 -17.84 0.81
C LEU A 132 -12.84 -18.69 2.09
N LYS A 133 -13.80 -19.63 2.19
CA LYS A 133 -13.89 -20.57 3.31
C LYS A 133 -12.62 -21.42 3.44
N GLU A 134 -12.11 -21.97 2.33
CA GLU A 134 -10.86 -22.75 2.33
C GLU A 134 -9.66 -21.90 2.72
N TYR A 135 -9.56 -20.69 2.17
CA TYR A 135 -8.53 -19.73 2.51
C TYR A 135 -8.53 -19.44 4.02
N PHE A 136 -9.66 -19.01 4.59
CA PHE A 136 -9.76 -18.64 6.00
C PHE A 136 -9.50 -19.84 6.92
N LYS A 137 -9.97 -21.04 6.57
CA LYS A 137 -9.66 -22.26 7.31
C LYS A 137 -8.14 -22.50 7.39
N ARG A 138 -7.41 -22.25 6.30
CA ARG A 138 -5.96 -22.43 6.22
C ARG A 138 -5.19 -21.32 6.95
N THR A 139 -5.60 -20.07 6.84
CA THR A 139 -4.80 -18.90 7.25
C THR A 139 -5.16 -18.33 8.63
N MET A 140 -6.44 -18.39 9.02
CA MET A 140 -6.90 -17.75 10.25
C MET A 140 -6.74 -18.62 11.49
N LYS A 141 -6.89 -19.95 11.39
CA LYS A 141 -6.65 -20.94 12.48
C LYS A 141 -7.07 -20.49 13.90
N GLY A 142 -8.23 -19.85 14.04
CA GLY A 142 -8.76 -19.39 15.34
C GLY A 142 -8.18 -18.07 15.87
N LYS A 143 -7.34 -17.36 15.11
CA LYS A 143 -6.82 -16.01 15.47
C LYS A 143 -7.93 -14.96 15.60
N ALA A 144 -8.90 -15.00 14.70
CA ALA A 144 -10.10 -14.16 14.71
C ALA A 144 -11.18 -14.79 13.81
N LEU A 145 -12.42 -14.35 13.97
CA LEU A 145 -13.54 -14.79 13.14
C LEU A 145 -13.52 -14.06 11.79
N PRO A 146 -13.36 -14.76 10.65
CA PRO A 146 -13.31 -14.11 9.35
C PRO A 146 -14.65 -13.45 9.01
N GLN A 147 -14.61 -12.30 8.32
CA GLN A 147 -15.79 -11.53 7.95
C GLN A 147 -15.97 -11.49 6.43
N ILE A 148 -17.21 -11.70 5.98
CA ILE A 148 -17.61 -11.48 4.59
C ILE A 148 -18.68 -10.40 4.62
N ILE A 149 -18.40 -9.27 3.99
CA ILE A 149 -19.25 -8.09 3.99
C ILE A 149 -19.78 -7.92 2.58
N PHE A 150 -21.06 -8.17 2.38
CA PHE A 150 -21.71 -7.89 1.09
C PHE A 150 -21.78 -6.38 0.90
N HIS A 151 -21.10 -5.87 -0.13
CA HIS A 151 -20.83 -4.45 -0.35
C HIS A 151 -20.85 -4.16 -1.88
N GLY A 152 -20.47 -2.94 -2.28
CA GLY A 152 -20.29 -2.47 -3.63
C GLY A 152 -21.41 -1.51 -3.98
N ALA A 153 -22.30 -1.97 -4.85
CA ALA A 153 -23.52 -1.29 -5.23
C ALA A 153 -24.65 -1.56 -4.19
N GLU A 154 -25.85 -1.99 -4.57
CA GLU A 154 -26.88 -2.43 -3.61
C GLU A 154 -26.97 -3.96 -3.55
N PRO A 155 -26.36 -4.64 -2.57
CA PRO A 155 -26.32 -6.10 -2.51
C PRO A 155 -27.69 -6.78 -2.50
N LEU A 156 -28.72 -6.13 -1.93
CA LEU A 156 -30.06 -6.70 -1.83
C LEU A 156 -30.76 -6.83 -3.19
N LEU A 157 -30.24 -6.19 -4.26
CA LEU A 157 -30.73 -6.43 -5.61
C LEU A 157 -30.39 -7.83 -6.14
N ASN A 158 -29.44 -8.55 -5.52
CA ASN A 158 -29.09 -9.93 -5.85
C ASN A 158 -29.34 -10.88 -4.66
N ARG A 159 -30.44 -10.66 -3.93
CA ARG A 159 -30.78 -11.38 -2.68
C ARG A 159 -30.96 -12.89 -2.84
N GLU A 160 -31.48 -13.34 -3.97
CA GLU A 160 -31.84 -14.75 -4.19
C GLU A 160 -30.68 -15.63 -4.67
N ALA A 161 -29.52 -15.03 -4.91
CA ALA A 161 -28.34 -15.74 -5.43
C ALA A 161 -27.51 -16.44 -4.35
#